data_AF-A0A1L4CYX8-F1
#
_entry.id   AF-A0A1L4CYX8-F1
#
_cell.length_a   1.000
_cell.length_b   1.000
_cell.length_c   1.000
_cell.angle_alpha   90.00
_cell.angle_beta   90.00
_cell.angle_gamma   90.00
#
_symmetry.space_group_name_H-M   'P 1'
#
loop_
_entity.id
_entity.type
_entity.pdbx_description
1 polymer ?
#
loop_
_entity_poly.entity_id
_entity_poly.type
_entity_poly.pdbx_seq_one_letter_code
_entity_poly.pdbx_strand_id
1 'polypeptide(L)'
;MVNQNNKQIPENIKNKILELKALETKLGHLPPENWTVGELYSRIENQNYSQSATQMEKQTEILFAEICEELVIHNFDYSEIVKEVNAQLCYTGGPKYCNEEEVVEALGK
;
A
#
# COMPACT_ATOMS: atom_id res chain seq x y z
N MET A 1 -0.67 26.63 20.98
CA MET A 1 -0.65 25.27 21.53
C MET A 1 -1.13 24.33 20.45
N VAL A 2 -0.24 23.54 19.85
CA VAL A 2 -0.64 22.40 19.03
C VAL A 2 0.27 21.26 19.47
N ASN A 3 -0.25 20.37 20.30
CA ASN A 3 0.42 19.10 20.58
C ASN A 3 0.49 18.36 19.24
N GLN A 4 1.64 18.43 18.57
CA GLN A 4 2.03 17.42 17.61
C GLN A 4 2.30 16.15 18.43
N ASN A 5 1.23 15.39 18.71
CA ASN A 5 1.41 13.99 19.04
C ASN A 5 2.10 13.39 17.81
N ASN A 6 3.42 13.18 17.88
CA ASN A 6 4.14 12.30 16.97
C ASN A 6 3.61 10.88 17.20
N LYS A 7 2.41 10.59 16.70
CA LYS A 7 1.95 9.22 16.52
C LYS A 7 2.90 8.62 15.49
N GLN A 8 3.88 7.86 15.97
CA GLN A 8 4.78 7.14 15.07
C GLN A 8 4.09 5.84 14.65
N ILE A 9 4.12 5.55 13.36
CA ILE A 9 3.72 4.25 12.86
C ILE A 9 4.64 3.18 13.49
N PRO A 10 4.10 2.14 14.14
CA PRO A 10 4.86 0.99 14.57
C PRO A 10 5.67 0.37 13.42
N GLU A 11 6.90 -0.09 13.69
CA GLU A 11 7.76 -0.69 12.66
C GLU A 11 7.10 -1.85 11.92
N ASN A 12 6.23 -2.62 12.61
CA ASN A 12 5.45 -3.69 12.01
C ASN A 12 4.55 -3.20 10.86
N ILE A 13 3.80 -2.13 11.10
CA ILE A 13 2.90 -1.53 10.10
C ILE A 13 3.71 -0.91 8.97
N LYS A 14 4.85 -0.27 9.30
CA LYS A 14 5.75 0.26 8.28
C LYS A 14 6.27 -0.82 7.34
N ASN A 15 6.62 -2.00 7.87
CA ASN A 15 7.02 -3.14 7.06
C ASN A 15 5.89 -3.62 6.15
N LYS A 16 4.64 -3.67 6.65
CA LYS A 16 3.46 -3.99 5.84
C LYS A 16 3.24 -2.98 4.71
N ILE A 17 3.42 -1.69 4.95
CA ILE A 17 3.30 -0.66 3.91
C ILE A 17 4.41 -0.83 2.84
N LEU A 18 5.62 -1.21 3.24
CA LEU A 18 6.69 -1.52 2.27
C LEU A 18 6.41 -2.78 1.47
N GLU A 19 5.79 -3.80 2.08
CA GLU A 19 5.32 -4.99 1.38
C GLU A 19 4.22 -4.65 0.36
N LEU A 20 3.26 -3.80 0.76
CA LEU A 20 2.23 -3.28 -0.14
C LEU A 20 2.88 -2.56 -1.33
N LYS A 21 3.84 -1.67 -1.08
CA LYS A 21 4.61 -0.99 -2.14
C LYS A 21 5.25 -1.98 -3.11
N ALA A 22 5.85 -3.06 -2.60
CA ALA A 22 6.53 -4.06 -3.43
C ALA A 22 5.55 -4.85 -4.30
N LEU A 23 4.38 -5.22 -3.76
CA LEU A 23 3.33 -5.91 -4.52
C LEU A 23 2.74 -5.00 -5.61
N GLU A 24 2.41 -3.75 -5.27
CA GLU A 24 1.90 -2.75 -6.22
C GLU A 24 2.92 -2.44 -7.33
N THR A 25 4.21 -2.43 -7.00
CA THR A 25 5.30 -2.31 -8.00
C THR A 25 5.35 -3.54 -8.93
N LYS A 26 5.20 -4.76 -8.38
CA LYS A 26 5.13 -6.00 -9.17
C LYS A 26 3.90 -6.07 -10.07
N LEU A 27 2.77 -5.54 -9.60
CA LEU A 27 1.54 -5.34 -10.38
C LEU A 27 1.67 -4.21 -11.41
N GLY A 28 2.70 -3.36 -11.30
CA GLY A 28 2.96 -2.24 -12.20
C GLY A 28 2.05 -1.03 -11.98
N HIS A 29 1.38 -0.97 -10.83
CA HIS A 29 0.63 0.22 -10.41
C HIS A 29 1.58 1.30 -9.90
N LEU A 30 2.73 0.90 -9.34
CA LEU A 30 3.79 1.80 -8.92
C LEU A 30 5.04 1.67 -9.81
N PRO A 31 5.74 2.78 -10.07
CA PRO A 31 7.01 2.74 -10.78
C PRO A 31 8.07 2.03 -9.92
N PRO A 32 8.82 1.08 -10.48
CA PRO A 32 9.93 0.47 -9.74
C PRO A 32 11.07 1.48 -9.56
N GLU A 33 11.55 1.63 -8.33
CA GLU A 33 12.64 2.57 -8.03
C GLU A 33 13.98 2.08 -8.60
N ASN A 34 14.19 0.75 -8.72
CA ASN A 34 15.49 0.15 -9.04
C ASN A 34 15.44 -1.06 -10.00
N TRP A 35 14.38 -1.25 -10.79
CA TRP A 35 14.33 -2.42 -11.68
C TRP A 35 15.32 -2.31 -12.84
N THR A 36 16.02 -3.41 -13.08
CA THR A 36 16.85 -3.61 -14.26
C THR A 36 15.99 -3.94 -15.49
N VAL A 37 16.54 -3.72 -16.68
CA VAL A 37 15.89 -4.09 -17.95
C VAL A 37 15.52 -5.58 -17.99
N GLY A 38 16.34 -6.47 -17.40
CA GLY A 38 16.06 -7.90 -17.33
C GLY A 38 14.83 -8.26 -16.47
N GLU A 39 14.56 -7.49 -15.41
CA GLU A 39 13.35 -7.66 -14.58
C GLU A 39 12.09 -7.22 -15.33
N LEU A 40 12.18 -6.18 -16.16
CA LEU A 40 11.10 -5.77 -17.05
C LEU A 40 10.77 -6.85 -18.09
N TYR A 41 11.78 -7.50 -18.68
CA TYR A 41 11.58 -8.60 -19.64
C TYR A 41 10.98 -9.84 -18.99
N SER A 42 11.48 -10.23 -17.82
CA SER A 42 10.99 -11.41 -17.08
C SER A 42 9.50 -11.34 -16.77
N ARG A 43 8.96 -10.12 -16.59
CA ARG A 43 7.53 -9.88 -16.39
C ARG A 43 6.71 -10.13 -17.66
N ILE A 44 7.24 -9.74 -18.82
CA ILE A 44 6.57 -9.89 -20.12
C ILE A 44 6.55 -11.36 -20.56
N GLU A 45 7.60 -12.12 -20.23
CA GLU A 45 7.73 -13.54 -20.61
C GLU A 45 6.98 -14.52 -19.70
N ASN A 46 6.50 -14.08 -18.53
CA ASN A 46 5.85 -14.96 -17.57
C ASN A 46 4.41 -15.29 -18.02
N GLN A 47 4.24 -16.47 -18.61
CA GLN A 47 2.94 -16.95 -19.14
C GLN A 47 1.85 -17.09 -18.07
N ASN A 48 2.22 -17.19 -16.79
CA ASN A 48 1.28 -17.27 -15.66
C ASN A 48 1.07 -15.91 -14.98
N TYR A 49 1.57 -14.82 -15.56
CA TYR A 49 1.54 -13.49 -14.95
C TYR A 49 0.11 -13.06 -14.60
N SER A 50 -0.87 -13.32 -15.46
CA SER A 50 -2.28 -12.97 -15.22
C SER A 50 -2.87 -13.66 -13.98
N GLN A 51 -2.64 -14.97 -13.81
CA GLN A 51 -3.09 -15.70 -12.62
C GLN A 51 -2.38 -15.23 -11.36
N SER A 52 -1.08 -14.95 -11.46
CA SER A 52 -0.31 -14.40 -10.34
C SER A 52 -0.73 -12.96 -9.98
N ALA A 53 -1.13 -12.16 -10.97
CA ALA A 53 -1.58 -10.79 -10.78
C ALA A 53 -2.87 -10.75 -9.98
N THR A 54 -3.87 -11.57 -10.32
CA THR A 54 -5.12 -11.64 -9.54
C THR A 54 -4.89 -12.09 -8.09
N GLN A 55 -3.92 -12.98 -7.85
CA GLN A 55 -3.55 -13.36 -6.49
C GLN A 55 -2.86 -12.21 -5.74
N MET A 56 -1.95 -11.50 -6.40
CA MET A 56 -1.28 -10.34 -5.84
C MET A 56 -2.26 -9.20 -5.54
N GLU A 57 -3.23 -8.93 -6.41
CA GLU A 57 -4.30 -7.92 -6.18
C GLU A 57 -5.13 -8.23 -4.92
N LYS A 58 -5.48 -9.51 -4.71
CA LYS A 58 -6.17 -9.90 -3.48
C LYS A 58 -5.29 -9.74 -2.25
N GLN A 59 -4.00 -10.04 -2.39
CA GLN A 59 -3.04 -9.87 -1.31
C GLN A 59 -2.87 -8.39 -0.94
N THR A 60 -2.87 -7.48 -1.91
CA THR A 60 -2.75 -6.03 -1.64
C THR A 60 -4.00 -5.49 -0.96
N GLU A 61 -5.19 -5.95 -1.33
CA GLU A 61 -6.45 -5.59 -0.64
C GLU A 61 -6.46 -6.08 0.82
N ILE A 62 -6.09 -7.33 1.08
CA ILE A 62 -5.99 -7.87 2.45
C ILE A 62 -4.96 -7.09 3.27
N LEU A 63 -3.77 -6.87 2.69
CA LEU A 63 -2.69 -6.18 3.38
C LEU A 63 -3.05 -4.72 3.69
N PHE A 64 -3.76 -4.04 2.79
CA PHE A 64 -4.25 -2.69 3.01
C PHE A 64 -5.31 -2.63 4.12
N ALA A 65 -6.25 -3.59 4.14
CA ALA A 65 -7.23 -3.70 5.21
C ALA A 65 -6.55 -3.90 6.57
N GLU A 66 -5.57 -4.81 6.66
CA GLU A 66 -4.80 -5.03 7.89
C GLU A 66 -4.05 -3.76 8.35
N ILE A 67 -3.44 -3.02 7.42
CA ILE A 67 -2.77 -1.75 7.73
C ILE A 67 -3.77 -0.74 8.30
N CYS A 68 -4.94 -0.60 7.68
CA CYS A 68 -5.98 0.31 8.13
C CYS A 68 -6.51 -0.08 9.51
N GLU A 69 -6.81 -1.36 9.74
CA GLU A 69 -7.29 -1.87 11.02
C GLU A 69 -6.28 -1.61 12.15
N GLU A 70 -5.00 -1.94 11.92
CA GLU A 70 -3.95 -1.70 12.92
C GLU A 70 -3.79 -0.20 13.21
N LEU A 71 -3.78 0.66 12.19
CA LEU A 71 -3.65 2.10 12.41
C LEU A 71 -4.85 2.69 13.16
N VAL A 72 -6.08 2.21 12.89
CA VAL A 72 -7.27 2.59 13.68
C VAL A 72 -7.13 2.15 15.14
N ILE A 73 -6.62 0.94 15.40
CA ILE A 73 -6.33 0.47 16.78
C ILE A 73 -5.30 1.39 17.47
N HIS A 74 -4.37 1.96 16.71
CA HIS A 74 -3.39 2.95 17.18
C HIS A 74 -3.95 4.39 17.26
N ASN A 75 -5.26 4.58 17.14
CA ASN A 75 -5.96 5.87 17.19
C ASN A 75 -5.56 6.84 16.06
N PHE A 76 -5.17 6.34 14.89
CA PHE A 76 -5.06 7.16 13.69
C PHE A 76 -6.45 7.41 13.10
N ASP A 77 -6.72 8.64 12.70
CA ASP A 77 -7.91 8.96 11.91
C ASP A 77 -7.69 8.60 10.42
N TYR A 78 -8.77 8.58 9.63
CA TYR A 78 -8.68 8.17 8.22
C TYR A 78 -7.76 9.07 7.41
N SER A 79 -7.77 10.38 7.70
CA SER A 79 -6.90 11.34 7.04
C SER A 79 -5.41 11.11 7.33
N GLU A 80 -5.07 10.74 8.57
CA GLU A 80 -3.74 10.40 9.04
C GLU A 80 -3.28 9.09 8.40
N ILE A 81 -4.15 8.07 8.33
CA ILE A 81 -3.85 6.80 7.65
C ILE A 81 -3.47 7.02 6.19
N VAL A 82 -4.30 7.77 5.45
CA VAL A 82 -4.04 8.10 4.04
C VAL A 82 -2.70 8.80 3.88
N LYS A 83 -2.43 9.79 4.74
CA LYS A 83 -1.18 10.56 4.68
C LYS A 83 0.05 9.69 4.93
N GLU A 84 -0.01 8.82 5.93
CA GLU A 84 1.08 7.94 6.33
C GLU A 84 1.36 6.85 5.28
N VAL A 85 0.30 6.23 4.73
CA VAL A 85 0.43 5.23 3.66
C VAL A 85 1.01 5.88 2.40
N ASN A 86 0.45 7.02 1.95
CA ASN A 86 0.92 7.72 0.76
C ASN A 86 2.36 8.25 0.91
N ALA A 87 2.79 8.62 2.12
CA ALA A 87 4.16 9.05 2.38
C ALA A 87 5.19 7.94 2.10
N GLN A 88 4.82 6.67 2.27
CA GLN A 88 5.70 5.53 1.99
C GLN A 88 5.53 4.99 0.56
N LEU A 89 4.30 5.02 0.02
CA LEU A 89 4.03 4.62 -1.35
C LEU A 89 4.60 5.60 -2.38
N CYS A 90 4.92 6.84 -1.97
CA CYS A 90 5.37 7.94 -2.83
C CYS A 90 4.40 8.22 -3.99
N TYR A 91 3.11 7.97 -3.76
CA TYR A 91 2.08 8.02 -4.78
C TYR A 91 0.92 8.87 -4.25
N THR A 92 0.68 10.01 -4.89
CA THR A 92 -0.35 10.96 -4.47
C THR A 92 -1.34 11.14 -5.63
N GLY A 93 -2.63 10.85 -5.40
CA GLY A 93 -3.67 10.96 -6.43
C GLY A 93 -3.83 9.73 -7.35
N GLY A 94 -3.36 8.58 -6.88
CA GLY A 94 -3.49 7.29 -7.55
C GLY A 94 -4.88 6.67 -7.50
N PRO A 95 -5.17 5.68 -8.36
CA PRO A 95 -6.47 5.01 -8.39
C PRO A 95 -6.71 3.95 -7.28
N LYS A 96 -5.71 3.62 -6.43
CA LYS A 96 -5.87 2.76 -5.25
C LYS A 96 -5.10 3.28 -4.02
N TYR A 97 -5.69 3.18 -2.83
CA TYR A 97 -5.11 3.40 -1.47
C TYR A 97 -4.74 4.85 -1.10
N CYS A 98 -5.26 5.82 -1.83
CA CYS A 98 -4.84 7.20 -1.79
C CYS A 98 -5.85 8.16 -1.11
N ASN A 99 -7.05 7.71 -0.74
CA ASN A 99 -8.10 8.57 -0.19
C ASN A 99 -8.85 7.94 1.00
N GLU A 100 -9.64 8.77 1.71
CA GLU A 100 -10.38 8.35 2.90
C GLU A 100 -11.51 7.37 2.58
N GLU A 101 -12.12 7.45 1.39
CA GLU A 101 -13.19 6.54 0.97
C GLU A 101 -12.68 5.10 0.86
N GLU A 102 -11.44 4.93 0.38
CA GLU A 102 -10.79 3.62 0.29
C GLU A 102 -10.42 3.05 1.66
N VAL A 103 -10.01 3.91 2.61
CA VAL A 103 -9.80 3.50 4.01
C VAL A 103 -11.11 3.05 4.65
N VAL A 104 -12.21 3.75 4.36
CA VAL A 104 -13.56 3.39 4.84
C VAL A 104 -14.00 2.05 4.23
N GLU A 105 -13.83 1.86 2.92
CA GLU A 105 -14.15 0.61 2.21
C GLU A 105 -13.32 -0.57 2.75
N ALA A 106 -12.01 -0.38 2.97
CA ALA A 106 -11.12 -1.40 3.50
C ALA A 106 -11.46 -1.83 4.93
N LEU A 107 -12.09 -0.94 5.71
CA LEU A 107 -12.60 -1.24 7.04
C LEU A 107 -14.03 -1.81 7.04
N GLY A 108 -14.62 -2.00 5.85
CA GLY A 108 -15.98 -2.53 5.66
C GLY A 108 -17.07 -1.60 6.18
N LYS A 109 -16.86 -0.28 6.10
CA LYS A 109 -17.77 0.76 6.63
C LYS A 109 -18.49 1.54 5.54
#